data_AF-A0A9X2DPI7-F1
#
_entry.id   AF-A0A9X2DPI7-F1
#
_cell.length_a   1.000
_cell.length_b   1.000
_cell.length_c   1.000
_cell.angle_alpha   90.00
_cell.angle_beta   90.00
_cell.angle_gamma   90.00
#
_symmetry.space_group_name_H-M   'P 1'
#
loop_
_entity.id
_entity.type
_entity.pdbx_description
1 polymer ?
#
loop_
_entity_poly.entity_id
_entity_poly.type
_entity_poly.pdbx_seq_one_letter_code
_entity_poly.pdbx_strand_id
1 'polypeptide(L)'
;MFEKLLSSFGVGSAKVNTVLLEERIERGKEMKGEVHIFGGKTDQKISKIYIHIDSEFHKDEDDTTEFRDITEPILEIEITDELTVKANEEKVVPFTVYLPYYLPVTFGDQKVTIQTEVDISLLNHPIDHHDVTVTDQTIENVLSYIEGLGFSHTAKSGLCRHRRTAETNPTHCLQTFQLVNQDGVKVHFVGNEEDLHIYVYDKGLVHHCPVYRNKELGEQMEKLRELLEK
;
A
#
# COMPACT_ATOMS: atom_id res chain seq x y z
N MET A 1 -22.58 -9.01 -1.83
CA MET A 1 -21.94 -9.45 -3.11
C MET A 1 -21.68 -10.96 -3.19
N PHE A 2 -21.99 -11.77 -2.17
CA PHE A 2 -21.70 -13.21 -2.09
C PHE A 2 -22.39 -14.09 -3.18
N GLU A 3 -23.65 -13.83 -3.54
CA GLU A 3 -24.41 -14.75 -4.41
C GLU A 3 -23.93 -14.78 -5.88
N LYS A 4 -23.31 -13.70 -6.37
CA LYS A 4 -22.77 -13.66 -7.75
C LYS A 4 -21.52 -14.52 -7.94
N LEU A 5 -20.77 -14.77 -6.86
CA LEU A 5 -19.58 -15.63 -6.88
C LEU A 5 -19.91 -17.13 -6.88
N LEU A 6 -21.15 -17.51 -6.58
CA LEU A 6 -21.59 -18.91 -6.59
C LEU A 6 -22.13 -19.35 -7.96
N SER A 7 -22.68 -18.43 -8.76
CA SER A 7 -23.47 -18.77 -9.95
C SER A 7 -22.69 -19.04 -11.25
N SER A 8 -21.39 -18.73 -11.33
CA SER A 8 -20.66 -18.74 -12.61
C SER A 8 -19.42 -19.63 -12.69
N PHE A 9 -19.30 -20.73 -11.93
CA PHE A 9 -17.98 -21.33 -11.75
C PHE A 9 -17.83 -22.84 -11.87
N GLY A 10 -16.72 -23.19 -12.55
CA GLY A 10 -16.33 -24.51 -12.99
C GLY A 10 -16.06 -25.53 -11.89
N VAL A 11 -15.99 -26.77 -12.36
CA VAL A 11 -16.15 -27.99 -11.60
C VAL A 11 -14.77 -28.52 -11.17
N GLY A 12 -14.35 -28.38 -9.90
CA GLY A 12 -13.31 -29.27 -9.33
C GLY A 12 -12.37 -28.77 -8.22
N SER A 13 -11.88 -27.53 -8.26
CA SER A 13 -10.78 -27.05 -7.37
C SER A 13 -11.26 -26.23 -6.17
N ALA A 14 -10.42 -26.11 -5.13
CA ALA A 14 -10.67 -25.15 -4.06
C ALA A 14 -10.65 -23.70 -4.58
N LYS A 15 -11.27 -22.80 -3.82
CA LYS A 15 -11.24 -21.35 -4.06
C LYS A 15 -10.94 -20.60 -2.78
N VAL A 16 -10.49 -19.36 -2.94
CA VAL A 16 -10.18 -18.46 -1.85
C VAL A 16 -10.89 -17.12 -2.04
N ASN A 17 -11.28 -16.48 -0.95
CA ASN A 17 -11.82 -15.12 -0.91
C ASN A 17 -11.37 -14.46 0.39
N THR A 18 -10.71 -13.31 0.29
CA THR A 18 -10.22 -12.57 1.44
C THR A 18 -11.17 -11.43 1.78
N VAL A 19 -11.54 -11.34 3.05
CA VAL A 19 -12.44 -10.30 3.59
C VAL A 19 -11.68 -9.52 4.65
N LEU A 20 -11.50 -8.23 4.40
CA LEU A 20 -10.94 -7.32 5.41
C LEU A 20 -12.04 -6.88 6.37
N LEU A 21 -11.67 -6.67 7.63
CA LEU A 21 -12.60 -6.13 8.63
C LEU A 21 -12.92 -4.65 8.36
N GLU A 22 -11.98 -3.92 7.74
CA GLU A 22 -12.11 -2.51 7.40
C GLU A 22 -11.84 -2.32 5.89
N GLU A 23 -12.62 -1.44 5.24
CA GLU A 23 -12.45 -1.13 3.81
C GLU A 23 -11.20 -0.29 3.52
N ARG A 24 -10.71 0.43 4.53
CA ARG A 24 -9.50 1.24 4.50
C ARG A 24 -8.54 0.70 5.52
N ILE A 25 -7.27 0.62 5.17
CA ILE A 25 -6.21 0.19 6.08
C ILE A 25 -5.25 1.34 6.33
N GLU A 26 -4.63 1.36 7.50
CA GLU A 26 -3.76 2.47 7.92
C GLU A 26 -2.36 1.97 8.26
N ARG A 27 -1.35 2.62 7.69
CA ARG A 27 0.05 2.26 7.97
C ARG A 27 0.40 2.56 9.42
N GLY A 28 1.28 1.74 9.99
CA GLY A 28 1.61 1.77 11.41
C GLY A 28 0.54 1.16 12.32
N LYS A 29 -0.54 0.60 11.77
CA LYS A 29 -1.60 -0.09 12.51
C LYS A 29 -1.72 -1.56 12.09
N GLU A 30 -2.55 -2.29 12.83
CA GLU A 30 -2.93 -3.67 12.48
C GLU A 30 -4.04 -3.67 11.43
N MET A 31 -3.87 -4.46 10.38
CA MET A 31 -4.94 -4.91 9.49
C MET A 31 -5.45 -6.27 9.96
N LYS A 32 -6.78 -6.44 9.98
CA LYS A 32 -7.45 -7.68 10.37
C LYS A 32 -8.36 -8.14 9.24
N GLY A 33 -8.46 -9.44 9.07
CA GLY A 33 -9.33 -10.03 8.07
C GLY A 33 -9.45 -11.54 8.20
N GLU A 34 -10.17 -12.12 7.26
CA GLU A 34 -10.48 -13.53 7.19
C GLU A 34 -10.24 -14.03 5.77
N VAL A 35 -9.53 -15.13 5.64
CA VAL A 35 -9.41 -15.87 4.39
C VAL A 35 -10.43 -17.01 4.40
N HIS A 36 -11.43 -16.91 3.52
CA HIS A 36 -12.45 -17.95 3.32
C HIS A 36 -11.98 -18.90 2.22
N ILE A 37 -11.88 -20.18 2.56
CA ILE A 37 -11.44 -21.23 1.65
C ILE A 37 -12.60 -22.19 1.42
N PHE A 38 -12.99 -22.33 0.16
CA PHE A 38 -14.08 -23.19 -0.26
C PHE A 38 -13.51 -24.44 -0.90
N GLY A 39 -13.67 -25.59 -0.23
CA GLY A 39 -13.21 -26.89 -0.69
C GLY A 39 -13.89 -27.32 -1.99
N GLY A 40 -13.11 -27.97 -2.86
CA GLY A 40 -13.59 -28.55 -4.11
C GLY A 40 -14.34 -29.87 -3.93
N LYS A 41 -14.28 -30.75 -4.93
CA LYS A 41 -14.96 -32.06 -4.89
C LYS A 41 -14.25 -33.12 -4.05
N THR A 42 -12.99 -32.91 -3.73
CA THR A 42 -12.15 -33.80 -2.94
C THR A 42 -11.44 -33.02 -1.85
N ASP A 43 -11.00 -33.73 -0.81
CA ASP A 43 -10.16 -33.18 0.24
C ASP A 43 -8.86 -32.63 -0.37
N GLN A 44 -8.44 -31.46 0.08
CA GLN A 44 -7.27 -30.74 -0.40
C GLN A 44 -6.37 -30.38 0.77
N LYS A 45 -5.08 -30.61 0.57
CA LYS A 45 -4.03 -30.30 1.54
C LYS A 45 -3.40 -28.96 1.17
N ILE A 46 -3.56 -27.98 2.06
CA ILE A 46 -2.99 -26.64 1.94
C ILE A 46 -1.69 -26.64 2.76
N SER A 47 -0.57 -26.36 2.11
CA SER A 47 0.73 -26.23 2.79
C SER A 47 0.80 -24.91 3.52
N LYS A 48 0.51 -23.81 2.81
CA LYS A 48 0.63 -22.42 3.30
C LYS A 48 -0.41 -21.52 2.65
N ILE A 49 -0.69 -20.40 3.30
CA ILE A 49 -1.48 -19.29 2.74
C ILE A 49 -0.66 -18.03 2.90
N TYR A 50 -0.47 -17.32 1.80
CA TYR A 50 0.26 -16.06 1.75
C TYR A 50 -0.71 -14.91 1.49
N ILE A 51 -0.50 -13.82 2.20
CA ILE A 51 -1.09 -12.52 1.89
C ILE A 51 0.03 -11.62 1.39
N HIS A 52 -0.14 -11.09 0.19
CA HIS A 52 0.73 -10.08 -0.39
C HIS A 52 0.00 -8.75 -0.41
N ILE A 53 0.72 -7.67 -0.09
CA ILE A 53 0.30 -6.30 -0.37
C ILE A 53 1.21 -5.80 -1.48
N ASP A 54 0.64 -5.61 -2.65
CA ASP A 54 1.37 -5.26 -3.86
C ASP A 54 1.14 -3.80 -4.23
N SER A 55 2.14 -3.18 -4.85
CA SER A 55 2.01 -1.84 -5.40
C SER A 55 2.68 -1.76 -6.74
N GLU A 56 2.07 -0.99 -7.63
CA GLU A 56 2.65 -0.61 -8.90
C GLU A 56 3.65 0.53 -8.70
N PHE A 57 4.74 0.54 -9.45
CA PHE A 57 5.65 1.67 -9.54
C PHE A 57 6.28 1.78 -10.92
N HIS A 58 6.60 3.03 -11.29
CA HIS A 58 7.19 3.32 -12.58
C HIS A 58 8.71 3.10 -12.54
N LYS A 59 9.23 2.29 -13.47
CA LYS A 59 10.67 2.16 -13.71
C LYS A 59 11.08 3.04 -14.90
N ASP A 60 11.86 4.07 -14.62
CA ASP A 60 12.61 4.79 -15.65
C ASP A 60 13.80 3.87 -16.04
N GLU A 61 13.78 3.23 -17.22
CA GLU A 61 14.97 2.53 -17.71
C GLU A 61 15.94 3.55 -18.31
N ASP A 62 17.15 3.62 -17.73
CA ASP A 62 18.28 4.29 -18.36
C ASP A 62 18.44 3.71 -19.79
N ASP A 63 18.33 4.58 -20.79
CA ASP A 63 18.57 4.33 -22.23
C ASP A 63 17.43 3.81 -23.13
N THR A 64 16.18 3.67 -22.64
CA THR A 64 15.02 3.50 -23.55
C THR A 64 13.81 4.35 -23.14
N THR A 65 13.07 4.86 -24.12
CA THR A 65 11.86 5.69 -23.92
C THR A 65 10.63 4.88 -23.47
N GLU A 66 10.82 3.62 -23.07
CA GLU A 66 9.73 2.71 -22.72
C GLU A 66 9.52 2.70 -21.20
N PHE A 67 8.43 3.35 -20.78
CA PHE A 67 7.93 3.24 -19.41
C PHE A 67 7.32 1.85 -19.23
N ARG A 68 7.74 1.15 -18.17
CA ARG A 68 7.07 -0.08 -17.75
C ARG A 68 6.61 0.05 -16.31
N ASP A 69 5.32 -0.15 -16.13
CA ASP A 69 4.70 -0.35 -14.84
C ASP A 69 5.07 -1.73 -14.32
N ILE A 70 5.68 -1.77 -13.14
CA ILE A 70 6.07 -3.00 -12.45
C ILE A 70 5.23 -3.10 -11.18
N THR A 71 4.62 -4.25 -10.97
CA THR A 71 3.94 -4.60 -9.72
C THR A 71 4.82 -5.58 -8.97
N GLU A 72 5.18 -5.23 -7.73
CA GLU A 72 5.91 -6.12 -6.82
C GLU A 72 5.21 -6.19 -5.45
N PRO A 73 5.38 -7.30 -4.71
CA PRO A 73 4.98 -7.38 -3.33
C PRO A 73 5.81 -6.42 -2.48
N ILE A 74 5.11 -5.49 -1.82
CA ILE A 74 5.68 -4.58 -0.84
C ILE A 74 5.76 -5.26 0.53
N LEU A 75 4.80 -6.12 0.83
CA LEU A 75 4.75 -6.92 2.05
C LEU A 75 4.23 -8.32 1.70
N GLU A 76 4.84 -9.35 2.27
CA GLU A 76 4.41 -10.74 2.17
C GLU A 76 4.32 -11.34 3.57
N ILE A 77 3.17 -11.95 3.89
CA ILE A 77 2.94 -12.61 5.17
C ILE A 77 2.38 -14.01 4.95
N GLU A 78 2.99 -14.98 5.63
CA GLU A 78 2.43 -16.32 5.78
C GLU A 78 1.48 -16.36 6.99
N ILE A 79 0.22 -16.77 6.79
CA ILE A 79 -0.82 -16.67 7.82
C ILE A 79 -1.26 -18.02 8.43
N THR A 80 -0.76 -19.15 7.93
CA THR A 80 -1.16 -20.47 8.44
C THR A 80 -0.05 -21.50 8.31
N ASP A 81 -0.11 -22.49 9.19
CA ASP A 81 0.50 -23.79 8.98
C ASP A 81 -0.36 -24.69 8.09
N GLU A 82 0.20 -25.85 7.77
CA GLU A 82 -0.45 -26.88 6.96
C GLU A 82 -1.83 -27.24 7.50
N LEU A 83 -2.83 -27.27 6.61
CA LEU A 83 -4.20 -27.64 6.95
C LEU A 83 -4.85 -28.45 5.83
N THR A 84 -5.92 -29.18 6.18
CA THR A 84 -6.76 -29.88 5.20
C THR A 84 -8.12 -29.22 5.12
N VAL A 85 -8.60 -28.98 3.90
CA VAL A 85 -9.97 -28.56 3.61
C VAL A 85 -10.68 -29.74 2.96
N LYS A 86 -11.75 -30.22 3.57
CA LYS A 86 -12.53 -31.36 3.06
C LYS A 86 -13.34 -30.97 1.83
N ALA A 87 -13.80 -31.98 1.10
CA ALA A 87 -14.70 -31.79 -0.02
C ALA A 87 -15.95 -30.98 0.38
N ASN A 88 -16.19 -29.87 -0.32
CA ASN A 88 -17.29 -28.91 -0.08
C ASN A 88 -17.30 -28.27 1.32
N GLU A 89 -16.21 -28.35 2.10
CA GLU A 89 -16.07 -27.62 3.36
C GLU A 89 -15.78 -26.14 3.08
N GLU A 90 -16.36 -25.25 3.88
CA GLU A 90 -15.85 -23.88 4.02
C GLU A 90 -14.97 -23.83 5.27
N LYS A 91 -13.74 -23.36 5.10
CA LYS A 91 -12.81 -23.12 6.20
C LYS A 91 -12.42 -21.64 6.22
N VAL A 92 -12.48 -21.05 7.41
CA VAL A 92 -12.14 -19.63 7.62
C VAL A 92 -10.85 -19.55 8.43
N VAL A 93 -9.88 -18.79 7.93
CA VAL A 93 -8.61 -18.54 8.59
C VAL A 93 -8.50 -17.03 8.90
N PRO A 94 -8.68 -16.62 10.16
CA PRO A 94 -8.49 -15.23 10.54
C PRO A 94 -6.99 -14.88 10.55
N PHE A 95 -6.67 -13.63 10.21
CA PHE A 95 -5.30 -13.12 10.27
C PHE A 95 -5.24 -11.72 10.87
N THR A 96 -4.06 -11.36 11.35
CA THR A 96 -3.72 -10.00 11.79
C THR A 96 -2.32 -9.69 11.34
N VAL A 97 -2.14 -8.54 10.69
CA VAL A 97 -0.88 -8.11 10.08
C VAL A 97 -0.59 -6.69 10.52
N TYR A 98 0.63 -6.42 11.01
CA TYR A 98 1.08 -5.05 11.23
C TYR A 98 1.53 -4.43 9.91
N LEU A 99 0.98 -3.26 9.58
CA LEU A 99 1.26 -2.56 8.33
C LEU A 99 2.48 -1.63 8.49
N PRO A 100 3.59 -1.88 7.79
CA PRO A 100 4.79 -1.06 7.90
C PRO A 100 4.63 0.29 7.19
N TYR A 101 5.36 1.31 7.66
CA TYR A 101 5.34 2.65 7.06
C TYR A 101 5.94 2.73 5.65
N TYR A 102 6.71 1.73 5.23
CA TYR A 102 7.22 1.64 3.86
C TYR A 102 6.16 1.26 2.82
N LEU A 103 4.96 0.84 3.25
CA LEU A 103 3.82 0.73 2.35
C LEU A 103 3.50 2.10 1.73
N PRO A 104 3.28 2.22 0.42
CA PRO A 104 2.76 3.46 -0.15
C PRO A 104 1.30 3.69 0.31
N VAL A 105 0.89 4.95 0.40
CA VAL A 105 -0.53 5.29 0.56
C VAL A 105 -1.23 5.26 -0.80
N THR A 106 -2.53 4.97 -0.81
CA THR A 106 -3.34 5.13 -2.00
C THR A 106 -3.54 6.62 -2.27
N PHE A 107 -3.10 7.10 -3.42
CA PHE A 107 -3.19 8.53 -3.76
C PHE A 107 -3.26 8.74 -5.28
N GLY A 108 -4.28 9.44 -5.76
CA GLY A 108 -4.47 9.66 -7.20
C GLY A 108 -4.54 8.33 -7.95
N ASP A 109 -3.63 8.15 -8.91
CA ASP A 109 -3.50 6.91 -9.69
C ASP A 109 -2.64 5.83 -8.99
N GLN A 110 -1.99 6.14 -7.86
CA GLN A 110 -1.23 5.16 -7.10
C GLN A 110 -2.18 4.21 -6.37
N LYS A 111 -2.23 2.96 -6.86
CA LYS A 111 -3.02 1.89 -6.29
C LYS A 111 -2.18 0.93 -5.44
N VAL A 112 -2.85 0.26 -4.53
CA VAL A 112 -2.34 -0.84 -3.72
C VAL A 112 -3.35 -1.97 -3.78
N THR A 113 -2.88 -3.20 -3.94
CA THR A 113 -3.72 -4.39 -4.00
C THR A 113 -3.37 -5.35 -2.90
N ILE A 114 -4.35 -6.11 -2.43
CA ILE A 114 -4.12 -7.30 -1.62
C ILE A 114 -4.31 -8.51 -2.50
N GLN A 115 -3.33 -9.41 -2.49
CA GLN A 115 -3.40 -10.72 -3.12
C GLN A 115 -3.34 -11.80 -2.04
N THR A 116 -4.17 -12.83 -2.15
CA THR A 116 -4.10 -14.02 -1.30
C THR A 116 -3.81 -15.23 -2.17
N GLU A 117 -2.73 -15.92 -1.87
CA GLU A 117 -2.32 -17.14 -2.53
C GLU A 117 -2.45 -18.33 -1.57
N VAL A 118 -3.17 -19.37 -2.00
CA VAL A 118 -3.31 -20.61 -1.24
C VAL A 118 -2.47 -21.69 -1.93
N ASP A 119 -1.37 -22.09 -1.30
CA ASP A 119 -0.49 -23.13 -1.82
C ASP A 119 -1.13 -24.51 -1.57
N ILE A 120 -1.46 -25.18 -2.67
CA ILE A 120 -2.03 -26.52 -2.68
C ILE A 120 -1.10 -27.41 -3.47
N SER A 121 -0.50 -28.39 -2.79
CA SER A 121 0.47 -29.29 -3.40
C SER A 121 -0.08 -29.92 -4.70
N LEU A 122 0.68 -29.80 -5.79
CA LEU A 122 0.43 -30.47 -7.09
C LEU A 122 -0.79 -29.95 -7.88
N LEU A 123 -1.32 -28.76 -7.55
CA LEU A 123 -2.47 -28.14 -8.24
C LEU A 123 -2.21 -26.66 -8.59
N ASN A 124 -3.11 -26.05 -9.38
CA ASN A 124 -3.14 -24.61 -9.58
C ASN A 124 -3.54 -23.93 -8.26
N HIS A 125 -2.73 -22.99 -7.77
CA HIS A 125 -2.99 -22.26 -6.52
C HIS A 125 -4.21 -21.35 -6.68
N PRO A 126 -5.23 -21.45 -5.81
CA PRO A 126 -6.29 -20.47 -5.75
C PRO A 126 -5.73 -19.10 -5.38
N ILE A 127 -6.11 -18.08 -6.15
CA ILE A 127 -5.70 -16.69 -5.93
C ILE A 127 -6.95 -15.82 -5.82
N ASP A 128 -6.96 -14.93 -4.84
CA ASP A 128 -7.88 -13.79 -4.73
C ASP A 128 -7.07 -12.49 -4.81
N HIS A 129 -7.63 -11.46 -5.44
CA HIS A 129 -7.00 -10.13 -5.49
C HIS A 129 -8.05 -9.02 -5.52
N HIS A 130 -7.79 -7.94 -4.80
CA HIS A 130 -8.63 -6.74 -4.84
C HIS A 130 -7.86 -5.46 -4.47
N ASP A 131 -8.31 -4.32 -5.01
CA ASP A 131 -7.80 -2.99 -4.65
C ASP A 131 -8.11 -2.71 -3.16
N VAL A 132 -7.16 -2.12 -2.44
CA VAL A 132 -7.34 -1.65 -1.07
C VAL A 132 -6.93 -0.18 -0.95
N THR A 133 -7.62 0.56 -0.08
CA THR A 133 -7.22 1.92 0.24
C THR A 133 -6.28 1.96 1.44
N VAL A 134 -5.03 2.34 1.22
CA VAL A 134 -4.02 2.54 2.26
C VAL A 134 -3.95 4.01 2.64
N THR A 135 -4.01 4.30 3.94
CA THR A 135 -4.09 5.65 4.50
C THR A 135 -2.96 5.94 5.48
N ASP A 136 -2.74 7.23 5.71
CA ASP A 136 -1.85 7.72 6.76
C ASP A 136 -2.30 9.10 7.23
N GLN A 137 -2.77 9.19 8.48
CA GLN A 137 -3.34 10.43 9.00
C GLN A 137 -2.34 11.60 9.01
N THR A 138 -1.05 11.36 9.22
CA THR A 138 -0.05 12.43 9.23
C THR A 138 0.19 12.96 7.83
N ILE A 139 0.24 12.10 6.82
CA ILE A 139 0.33 12.54 5.42
C ILE A 139 -0.92 13.30 5.02
N GLU A 140 -2.11 12.78 5.30
CA GLU A 140 -3.38 13.44 4.98
C GLU A 140 -3.46 14.84 5.61
N ASN A 141 -3.05 14.98 6.88
CA ASN A 141 -3.01 16.25 7.59
C ASN A 141 -1.98 17.22 6.98
N VAL A 142 -0.77 16.74 6.68
CA VAL A 142 0.30 17.56 6.07
C VAL A 142 -0.11 18.04 4.68
N LEU A 143 -0.66 17.16 3.84
CA LEU A 143 -1.13 17.49 2.50
C LEU A 143 -2.27 18.49 2.55
N SER A 144 -3.33 18.19 3.32
CA SER A 144 -4.49 19.07 3.46
C SER A 144 -4.10 20.47 3.94
N TYR A 145 -3.11 20.54 4.84
CA TYR A 145 -2.56 21.79 5.31
C TYR A 145 -1.84 22.58 4.21
N ILE A 146 -0.92 21.93 3.49
CA ILE A 146 -0.15 22.56 2.40
C ILE A 146 -1.10 23.02 1.28
N GLU A 147 -2.10 22.20 0.91
CA GLU A 147 -3.14 22.56 -0.05
C GLU A 147 -3.97 23.76 0.40
N GLY A 148 -4.30 23.84 1.69
CA GLY A 148 -4.98 24.99 2.30
C GLY A 148 -4.22 26.31 2.16
N LEU A 149 -2.89 26.26 1.98
CA LEU A 149 -2.04 27.42 1.72
C LEU A 149 -1.93 27.77 0.22
N GLY A 150 -2.72 27.13 -0.65
CA GLY A 150 -2.77 27.43 -2.08
C GLY A 150 -1.72 26.70 -2.92
N PHE A 151 -1.12 25.65 -2.37
CA PHE A 151 -0.30 24.72 -3.15
C PHE A 151 -1.17 23.70 -3.86
N SER A 152 -0.73 23.26 -5.05
CA SER A 152 -1.39 22.24 -5.83
C SER A 152 -0.44 21.10 -6.12
N HIS A 153 -0.97 19.88 -6.16
CA HIS A 153 -0.22 18.70 -6.59
C HIS A 153 0.29 18.81 -8.03
N THR A 154 1.54 18.44 -8.25
CA THR A 154 2.07 18.21 -9.60
C THR A 154 1.56 16.88 -10.15
N ALA A 155 1.65 16.68 -11.47
CA ALA A 155 1.27 15.41 -12.13
C ALA A 155 2.04 14.17 -11.62
N LYS A 156 3.15 14.36 -10.91
CA LYS A 156 4.00 13.30 -10.38
C LYS A 156 3.79 13.04 -8.89
N SER A 157 2.90 13.80 -8.24
CA SER A 157 2.69 13.70 -6.80
C SER A 157 1.94 12.43 -6.42
N GLY A 158 2.44 11.76 -5.40
CA GLY A 158 1.87 10.54 -4.84
C GLY A 158 2.16 9.27 -5.64
N LEU A 159 2.84 9.36 -6.79
CA LEU A 159 3.27 8.20 -7.56
C LEU A 159 4.53 7.57 -6.95
N CYS A 160 4.60 6.24 -6.99
CA CYS A 160 5.82 5.50 -6.72
C CYS A 160 6.74 5.47 -7.95
N ARG A 161 8.03 5.62 -7.68
CA ARG A 161 9.10 5.34 -8.66
C ARG A 161 10.01 4.25 -8.16
N HIS A 162 10.60 3.52 -9.10
CA HIS A 162 11.64 2.57 -8.79
C HIS A 162 12.83 3.25 -8.12
N ARG A 163 13.28 2.71 -6.99
CA ARG A 163 14.52 3.09 -6.30
C ARG A 163 15.31 1.86 -5.88
N ARG A 164 16.56 2.06 -5.47
CA ARG A 164 17.30 1.03 -4.72
C ARG A 164 16.71 0.90 -3.32
N THR A 165 16.72 -0.32 -2.80
CA THR A 165 16.29 -0.62 -1.44
C THR A 165 17.19 0.07 -0.41
N ALA A 166 16.63 0.39 0.76
CA ALA A 166 17.34 0.99 1.89
C ALA A 166 16.84 0.39 3.20
N GLU A 167 17.56 0.60 4.31
CA GLU A 167 17.16 0.08 5.62
C GLU A 167 15.77 0.60 6.06
N THR A 168 15.48 1.88 5.81
CA THR A 168 14.22 2.54 6.21
C THR A 168 13.04 2.19 5.32
N ASN A 169 13.28 1.74 4.08
CA ASN A 169 12.25 1.17 3.22
C ASN A 169 12.92 0.13 2.30
N PRO A 170 12.68 -1.17 2.58
CA PRO A 170 13.35 -2.29 1.92
C PRO A 170 12.79 -2.61 0.53
N THR A 171 11.90 -1.76 0.00
CA THR A 171 11.18 -1.99 -1.25
C THR A 171 11.75 -1.13 -2.38
N HIS A 172 11.42 -1.49 -3.62
CA HIS A 172 11.74 -0.66 -4.77
C HIS A 172 10.76 0.51 -4.98
N CYS A 173 9.67 0.58 -4.22
CA CYS A 173 8.65 1.65 -4.32
C CYS A 173 9.10 2.88 -3.52
N LEU A 174 9.33 4.01 -4.19
CA LEU A 174 9.50 5.31 -3.56
C LEU A 174 8.34 6.23 -3.87
N GLN A 175 7.41 6.39 -2.93
CA GLN A 175 6.31 7.32 -3.09
C GLN A 175 6.76 8.74 -2.74
N THR A 176 6.58 9.69 -3.66
CA THR A 176 6.96 11.09 -3.42
C THR A 176 5.79 12.03 -3.61
N PHE A 177 5.64 12.99 -2.72
CA PHE A 177 4.64 14.06 -2.83
C PHE A 177 5.32 15.33 -3.30
N GLN A 178 4.71 15.98 -4.29
CA GLN A 178 5.28 17.13 -4.99
C GLN A 178 4.18 18.17 -5.21
N LEU A 179 4.24 19.27 -4.48
CA LEU A 179 3.28 20.37 -4.55
C LEU A 179 3.97 21.67 -4.92
N VAL A 180 3.25 22.56 -5.59
CA VAL A 180 3.75 23.87 -6.03
C VAL A 180 2.67 24.94 -5.86
N ASN A 181 3.05 26.15 -5.42
CA ASN A 181 2.14 27.29 -5.34
C ASN A 181 2.29 28.23 -6.56
N GLN A 182 1.52 29.30 -6.59
CA GLN A 182 1.52 30.28 -7.69
C GLN A 182 2.85 31.06 -7.81
N ASP A 183 3.57 31.24 -6.71
CA ASP A 183 4.86 31.92 -6.66
C ASP A 183 6.03 31.01 -7.07
N GLY A 184 5.76 29.74 -7.39
CA GLY A 184 6.75 28.76 -7.79
C GLY A 184 7.50 28.10 -6.63
N VAL A 185 7.06 28.32 -5.37
CA VAL A 185 7.55 27.60 -4.20
C VAL A 185 7.16 26.13 -4.33
N LYS A 186 8.11 25.22 -4.12
CA LYS A 186 7.88 23.77 -4.24
C LYS A 186 8.01 23.08 -2.90
N VAL A 187 7.12 22.14 -2.62
CA VAL A 187 7.21 21.22 -1.49
C VAL A 187 7.44 19.82 -2.01
N HIS A 188 8.43 19.12 -1.45
CA HIS A 188 8.76 17.74 -1.77
C HIS A 188 8.97 16.92 -0.50
N PHE A 189 8.37 15.74 -0.41
CA PHE A 189 8.69 14.76 0.64
C PHE A 189 8.46 13.32 0.17
N VAL A 190 9.13 12.38 0.83
CA VAL A 190 8.89 10.95 0.66
C VAL A 190 7.74 10.52 1.55
N GLY A 191 6.75 9.84 0.98
CA GLY A 191 5.52 9.43 1.65
C GLY A 191 5.62 8.09 2.36
N ASN A 192 6.52 7.20 1.96
CA ASN A 192 6.65 5.85 2.53
C ASN A 192 7.99 5.66 3.26
N GLU A 193 8.29 6.65 4.09
CA GLU A 193 9.24 6.58 5.20
C GLU A 193 8.46 6.69 6.52
N GLU A 194 9.07 6.25 7.62
CA GLU A 194 8.45 6.32 8.94
C GLU A 194 8.18 7.77 9.33
N ASP A 195 9.20 8.62 9.41
CA ASP A 195 9.02 10.06 9.62
C ASP A 195 8.99 10.81 8.28
N LEU A 196 8.30 11.95 8.23
CA LEU A 196 8.23 12.75 7.01
C LEU A 196 9.35 13.79 7.00
N HIS A 197 10.19 13.77 5.97
CA HIS A 197 11.20 14.79 5.73
C HIS A 197 10.73 15.74 4.63
N ILE A 198 10.20 16.90 5.03
CA ILE A 198 9.63 17.88 4.11
C ILE A 198 10.70 18.87 3.67
N TYR A 199 10.84 19.03 2.35
CA TYR A 199 11.76 19.97 1.72
C TYR A 199 10.96 21.06 1.00
N VAL A 200 11.20 22.32 1.37
CA VAL A 200 10.59 23.51 0.75
C VAL A 200 11.66 24.24 -0.06
N TYR A 201 11.39 24.47 -1.34
CA TYR A 201 12.28 25.17 -2.27
C TYR A 201 11.67 26.53 -2.60
N ASP A 202 12.34 27.61 -2.19
CA ASP A 202 11.95 29.00 -2.50
C ASP A 202 13.18 29.81 -2.95
N LYS A 203 13.11 30.44 -4.12
CA LYS A 203 14.17 31.33 -4.68
C LYS A 203 15.61 30.78 -4.59
N GLY A 204 15.78 29.47 -4.75
CA GLY A 204 17.08 28.79 -4.69
C GLY A 204 17.56 28.41 -3.28
N LEU A 205 16.79 28.73 -2.24
CA LEU A 205 16.97 28.21 -0.89
C LEU A 205 16.19 26.91 -0.71
N VAL A 206 16.74 26.01 0.11
CA VAL A 206 16.09 24.76 0.51
C VAL A 206 15.93 24.75 2.02
N HIS A 207 14.70 24.64 2.49
CA HIS A 207 14.38 24.48 3.90
C HIS A 207 13.96 23.04 4.17
N HIS A 208 14.51 22.44 5.22
CA HIS A 208 14.18 21.10 5.67
C HIS A 208 13.36 21.16 6.95
N CYS A 209 12.20 20.51 6.95
CA CYS A 209 11.26 20.46 8.07
C CYS A 209 10.87 18.99 8.32
N PRO A 210 11.51 18.30 9.28
CA PRO A 210 11.10 16.95 9.65
C PRO A 210 9.79 16.99 10.46
N VAL A 211 8.91 16.02 10.21
CA VAL A 211 7.71 15.73 10.99
C VAL A 211 7.86 14.31 11.54
N TYR A 212 8.13 14.25 12.84
CA TYR A 212 8.31 13.01 13.59
C TYR A 212 6.97 12.51 14.12
N ARG A 213 6.66 11.24 13.89
CA ARG A 213 5.38 10.63 14.33
C ARG A 213 5.28 10.46 15.84
N ASN A 214 6.43 10.40 16.52
CA ASN A 214 6.50 10.30 17.98
C ASN A 214 6.38 11.65 18.71
N LYS A 215 6.12 12.75 17.98
CA LYS A 215 5.95 14.09 18.53
C LYS A 215 4.56 14.63 18.21
N GLU A 216 4.15 15.65 18.96
CA GLU A 216 2.88 16.34 18.73
C GLU A 216 2.89 17.00 17.33
N LEU A 217 1.82 16.79 16.56
CA LEU A 217 1.77 17.21 15.15
C LEU A 217 1.59 18.74 15.04
N GLY A 218 0.75 19.34 15.87
CA GLY A 218 0.48 20.79 15.86
C GLY A 218 1.74 21.65 15.95
N GLU A 219 2.63 21.39 16.92
CA GLU A 219 3.91 22.10 17.09
C GLU A 219 4.82 21.97 15.85
N GLN A 220 4.75 20.84 15.15
CA GLN A 220 5.54 20.60 13.95
C GLN A 220 4.93 21.31 12.74
N MET A 221 3.61 21.38 12.66
CA MET A 221 2.89 22.12 11.61
C MET A 221 3.09 23.64 11.71
N GLU A 222 3.23 24.21 12.92
CA GLU A 222 3.55 25.63 13.09
C GLU A 222 4.90 26.00 12.47
N LYS A 223 5.91 25.14 12.61
CA LYS A 223 7.23 25.35 11.97
C LYS A 223 7.14 25.29 10.45
N LEU A 224 6.33 24.37 9.93
CA LEU A 224 6.07 24.28 8.49
C LEU A 224 5.35 25.53 7.99
N ARG A 225 4.39 26.08 8.74
CA ARG A 225 3.69 27.33 8.42
C ARG A 225 4.65 28.48 8.18
N GLU A 226 5.57 28.70 9.12
CA GLU A 226 6.55 29.78 9.05
C GLU A 226 7.47 29.71 7.83
N LEU A 227 7.56 28.54 7.18
CA LEU A 227 8.31 28.34 5.95
C LEU A 227 7.47 28.57 4.69
N LEU A 228 6.17 28.27 4.73
CA LEU A 228 5.28 28.29 3.57
C LEU A 228 4.55 29.63 3.38
N GLU A 229 4.41 30.44 4.43
CA GLU A 229 3.74 31.76 4.40
C GLU A 229 4.67 32.95 4.12
N LYS A 230 5.93 32.72 3.75
CA LYS A 230 6.94 33.76 3.45
C LYS A 230 6.91 34.22 2.00
#